data_AF-Q38BJ1-F1
#
_entry.id   AF-Q38BJ1-F1
#
_cell.length_a   1.000
_cell.length_b   1.000
_cell.length_c   1.000
_cell.angle_alpha   90.00
_cell.angle_beta   90.00
_cell.angle_gamma   90.00
#
_symmetry.space_group_name_H-M   'P 1'
#
loop_
_entity.id
_entity.type
_entity.pdbx_description
1 polymer ?
#
loop_
_entity_poly.entity_id
_entity_poly.type
_entity_poly.pdbx_seq_one_letter_code
_entity_poly.pdbx_strand_id
1 'polypeptide(L)' 'MFLRPIALPLWVLFVTVATFFVLRALDPVDVGAHREKVYGLPPQVVWLFPLVPVCVWLCYEAIMLMAPAGSKVALKVYD' A
#
# COMPACT_ATOMS: atom_id res chain seq x y z
N MET A 1 -16.98 -17.90 1.26
CA MET A 1 -17.13 -16.44 1.46
C MET A 1 -15.96 -15.76 0.74
N PHE A 2 -15.94 -15.88 -0.58
CA PHE A 2 -14.84 -15.41 -1.43
C PHE A 2 -14.85 -13.87 -1.37
N LEU A 3 -13.68 -13.30 -1.06
CA LEU A 3 -13.37 -11.87 -0.91
C LEU A 3 -14.45 -10.97 -1.54
N ARG A 4 -15.16 -10.19 -0.69
CA ARG A 4 -16.01 -9.09 -1.19
C ARG A 4 -15.21 -8.32 -2.25
N PRO A 5 -15.80 -7.81 -3.34
CA PRO A 5 -15.04 -7.12 -4.40
C PRO A 5 -14.09 -6.03 -3.88
N ILE A 6 -14.45 -5.39 -2.76
CA ILE A 6 -13.63 -4.41 -2.05
C ILE A 6 -12.31 -4.96 -1.49
N ALA A 7 -12.23 -6.26 -1.21
CA ALA A 7 -11.04 -6.93 -0.70
C ALA A 7 -10.12 -7.44 -1.82
N LEU A 8 -10.58 -7.44 -3.09
CA LEU A 8 -9.78 -7.88 -4.23
C LEU A 8 -8.55 -6.97 -4.46
N PRO A 9 -8.65 -5.62 -4.51
CA PRO A 9 -7.48 -4.76 -4.68
C PRO A 9 -6.46 -4.95 -3.56
N LEU A 10 -6.96 -5.10 -2.34
CA LEU A 10 -6.21 -5.40 -1.13
C LEU A 10 -5.41 -6.70 -1.25
N TRP A 11 -6.08 -7.76 -1.70
CA TRP A 11 -5.46 -9.06 -1.90
C TRP A 11 -4.40 -9.00 -3.01
N VAL A 12 -4.67 -8.31 -4.12
CA VAL A 12 -3.69 -8.11 -5.20
C VAL A 12 -2.47 -7.38 -4.68
N LEU A 13 -2.67 -6.27 -3.95
CA LEU A 13 -1.58 -5.50 -3.34
C LEU A 13 -0.72 -6.37 -2.43
N PHE A 14 -1.36 -7.14 -1.55
CA PHE A 14 -0.68 -8.06 -0.64
C PHE A 14 0.12 -9.11 -1.40
N VAL A 15 -0.47 -9.74 -2.41
CA VAL A 15 0.20 -10.75 -3.24
C VAL A 15 1.36 -10.14 -4.02
N THR A 16 1.23 -8.93 -4.56
CA THR A 16 2.33 -8.25 -5.26
C THR A 16 3.50 -7.99 -4.32
N VAL A 17 3.23 -7.48 -3.11
CA VAL A 17 4.28 -7.23 -2.11
C VAL A 17 4.92 -8.54 -1.63
N ALA A 18 4.12 -9.55 -1.32
CA ALA A 18 4.63 -10.86 -0.90
C ALA A 18 5.47 -11.53 -2.00
N THR A 19 4.99 -11.50 -3.25
CA THR A 19 5.73 -12.03 -4.40
C THR A 19 7.05 -11.31 -4.58
N PHE A 20 7.08 -9.97 -4.46
CA PHE A 20 8.33 -9.22 -4.50
C PHE A 20 9.31 -9.70 -3.42
N PHE A 21 8.87 -9.82 -2.17
CA PHE A 21 9.74 -10.26 -1.07
C PHE A 21 10.23 -11.71 -1.25
N VAL A 22 9.37 -12.61 -1.71
CA VAL A 22 9.74 -14.01 -2.00
C VAL A 22 10.77 -14.07 -3.11
N LEU A 23 10.54 -13.36 -4.23
CA LEU A 23 11.51 -13.30 -5.33
C LEU A 23 12.83 -12.69 -4.85
N ARG A 24 12.78 -11.67 -3.98
CA ARG A 24 13.98 -11.04 -3.41
C ARG A 24 14.75 -11.95 -2.46
N ALA A 25 14.06 -12.82 -1.74
CA ALA A 25 14.67 -13.80 -0.86
C ALA A 25 15.33 -14.95 -1.65
N LEU A 26 14.74 -15.33 -2.80
CA LEU A 26 15.27 -16.38 -3.66
C LEU A 26 16.43 -15.90 -4.55
N ASP A 27 16.38 -14.65 -5.00
CA ASP A 27 17.46 -14.00 -5.76
C ASP A 27 17.87 -12.68 -5.08
N PRO A 28 18.77 -12.76 -4.09
CA PRO A 28 19.31 -11.59 -3.43
C PRO A 28 20.31 -10.89 -4.34
N VAL A 29 19.83 -10.18 -5.37
CA VAL A 29 20.58 -9.11 -6.04
C VAL A 29 21.25 -8.24 -4.97
N ASP A 30 22.57 -8.15 -5.00
CA ASP A 30 23.32 -7.33 -4.05
C ASP A 30 23.03 -5.85 -4.32
N VAL A 31 22.19 -5.24 -3.49
CA VAL A 31 21.85 -3.83 -3.61
C VAL A 31 23.04 -2.95 -3.21
N GLY A 32 23.98 -3.50 -2.44
CA GLY A 32 25.26 -2.85 -2.15
C GLY A 32 26.04 -2.55 -3.42
N ALA A 33 26.14 -3.54 -4.31
CA ALA A 33 26.78 -3.38 -5.63
C ALA A 33 26.06 -2.36 -6.54
N HIS A 34 24.79 -2.05 -6.24
CA HIS A 34 23.97 -1.13 -7.01
C HIS A 34 23.80 0.24 -6.34
N ARG A 35 24.46 0.52 -5.20
CA ARG A 35 24.29 1.77 -4.42
C ARG A 35 24.37 3.04 -5.27
N GLU A 36 25.27 3.08 -6.25
CA GLU A 36 25.41 4.23 -7.17
C GLU A 36 24.16 4.43 -8.04
N LYS A 37 23.51 3.35 -8.48
CA LYS A 37 22.28 3.42 -9.27
C LYS A 37 21.07 3.82 -8.43
N VAL A 38 21.11 3.62 -7.11
CA VAL A 38 20.02 3.98 -6.21
C VAL A 38 20.17 5.38 -5.58
N TYR A 39 21.00 6.25 -6.17
CA TYR A 39 21.21 7.62 -5.70
C TYR A 39 21.65 7.70 -4.22
N GLY A 40 22.38 6.69 -3.73
CA GLY A 40 22.84 6.64 -2.34
C GLY A 40 21.77 6.27 -1.31
N LEU A 41 20.56 5.88 -1.74
CA LEU A 41 19.53 5.41 -0.82
C LEU A 41 20.00 4.16 -0.05
N PRO A 42 19.67 4.05 1.24
CA PRO A 42 19.97 2.84 2.02
C PRO A 42 19.30 1.62 1.39
N PRO A 43 19.95 0.44 1.34
CA PRO A 43 19.34 -0.78 0.82
C PRO A 43 17.97 -1.08 1.45
N GLN A 44 17.81 -0.75 2.74
CA GLN A 44 16.55 -0.94 3.46
C GLN A 44 15.41 -0.15 2.82
N VAL A 45 15.65 1.09 2.37
CA VAL A 45 14.62 1.91 1.71
C VAL A 45 14.19 1.30 0.39
N VAL A 46 15.14 0.76 -0.37
CA VAL A 46 14.87 0.09 -1.66
C VAL A 46 14.03 -1.17 -1.44
N TRP A 47 14.34 -1.93 -0.39
CA TRP A 47 13.63 -3.17 -0.07
C TRP A 47 12.23 -2.91 0.45
N LEU A 48 12.03 -1.79 1.14
CA LEU A 48 10.73 -1.37 1.66
C LEU A 48 9.90 -0.58 0.65
N PHE A 49 10.47 -0.19 -0.50
CA PHE A 49 9.75 0.58 -1.52
C PHE A 49 8.42 -0.05 -1.98
N PRO A 50 8.31 -1.37 -2.20
CA PRO A 50 7.04 -2.00 -2.56
C PRO A 50 5.96 -1.91 -1.46
N LEU A 51 6.31 -1.62 -0.21
CA LEU A 51 5.34 -1.39 0.86
C LEU A 51 4.71 0.01 0.78
N VAL A 52 5.28 0.95 0.02
CA VAL A 52 4.79 2.33 -0.06
C VAL A 52 3.31 2.40 -0.48
N PRO A 53 2.85 1.70 -1.54
CA PRO A 53 1.43 1.65 -1.88
C PRO A 53 0.53 1.14 -0.75
N VAL A 54 1.00 0.17 0.04
CA VAL A 54 0.28 -0.36 1.21
C VAL A 54 0.14 0.72 2.29
N CYS A 55 1.23 1.42 2.60
CA CYS A 55 1.23 2.50 3.58
C CYS A 55 0.29 3.64 3.15
N VAL A 56 0.35 4.06 1.89
CA VAL A 56 -0.54 5.12 1.35
C VAL A 56 -2.00 4.70 1.45
N TRP A 57 -2.33 3.46 1.10
CA TRP A 57 -3.69 2.94 1.22
C TRP A 57 -4.16 2.88 2.67
N LEU A 58 -3.35 2.40 3.60
CA LEU A 58 -3.68 2.40 5.04
C LEU A 58 -3.90 3.81 5.58
N CYS A 59 -3.07 4.78 5.17
CA CYS A 59 -3.26 6.18 5.53
C CYS A 59 -4.58 6.73 4.97
N TYR A 60 -4.94 6.38 3.75
CA TYR A 60 -6.21 6.78 3.15
C TYR A 60 -7.41 6.23 3.92
N GLU A 61 -7.41 4.93 4.25
CA GLU A 61 -8.45 4.30 5.06
C GLU A 61 -8.55 4.94 6.45
N ALA A 62 -7.40 5.22 7.09
CA ALA A 62 -7.37 5.89 8.39
C ALA A 62 -7.95 7.32 8.33
N ILE A 63 -7.62 8.08 7.29
CA ILE A 63 -8.18 9.42 7.06
C ILE A 63 -9.70 9.33 6.83
N MET A 64 -10.17 8.37 6.04
CA MET A 64 -11.60 8.14 5.81
C MET A 64 -12.36 7.74 7.07
N LEU A 65 -11.75 6.93 7.95
CA LEU A 65 -12.31 6.55 9.25
C LEU A 65 -12.36 7.73 10.23
N MET A 66 -11.38 8.63 10.19
CA MET A 66 -11.35 9.85 11.01
C MET A 66 -12.16 11.00 10.43
N ALA A 67 -12.56 10.92 9.15
CA ALA A 67 -13.36 11.94 8.51
C ALA A 67 -14.71 12.08 9.24
N PRO A 68 -15.18 13.31 9.52
CA PRO A 68 -16.46 13.52 10.16
C PRO A 68 -17.54 12.84 9.31
N ALA A 69 -18.29 11.93 9.92
CA ALA A 69 -19.46 11.33 9.30
C ALA A 69 -20.35 12.47 8.79
N GLY A 70 -20.54 12.54 7.47
CA GLY A 70 -21.30 13.61 6.83
C GLY A 70 -22.57 13.91 7.63
N SER A 71 -22.84 15.20 7.82
CA SER A 71 -23.99 15.70 8.58
C SER A 71 -25.24 14.84 8.29
N LYS A 72 -25.77 14.17 9.32
CA LYS A 72 -27.06 13.47 9.25
C LYS A 72 -28.22 14.44 8.98
N VAL A 73 -27.98 15.74 9.03
CA VAL A 73 -28.91 16.77 8.60
C VAL A 73 -28.77 16.91 7.08
N ALA A 74 -29.16 15.87 6.35
CA ALA A 74 -29.53 16.04 4.96
C ALA A 74 -30.69 17.05 4.96
N LEU A 75 -30.45 18.23 4.36
CA LEU A 75 -31.51 19.18 4.03
C LEU A 75 -32.60 18.38 3.32
N LYS A 76 -33.73 18.21 4.00
CA LYS A 76 -34.94 17.67 3.41
C LYS A 76 -35.36 18.71 2.36
N VAL A 77 -34.94 18.51 1.13
CA VAL A 77 -35.44 19.26 -0.03
C VAL A 77 -36.93 18.94 -0.06
N TYR A 78 -37.73 19.90 0.37
CA TYR A 78 -39.16 19.87 0.11
C TYR A 78 -39.31 20.22 -1.37
N ASP A 79 -39.78 19.25 -2.15
CA ASP A 79 -40.38 19.49 -3.46
C ASP A 79 -41.61 20.39 -3.33
#